data_AF-A0A3B8HAH9-F1
#
_entry.id   AF-A0A3B8HAH9-F1
#
_cell.length_a   1.000
_cell.length_b   1.000
_cell.length_c   1.000
_cell.angle_alpha   90.00
_cell.angle_beta   90.00
_cell.angle_gamma   90.00
#
_symmetry.space_group_name_H-M   'P 1'
#
loop_
_entity.id
_entity.type
_entity.pdbx_description
1 polymer ?
#
loop_
_entity_poly.entity_id
_entity_poly.type
_entity_poly.pdbx_seq_one_letter_code
_entity_poly.pdbx_strand_id
1 'polypeptide(L)'
;VEASICAGDRSSRYGLAQNPNPPRHPHFYCTRCGSMECLNPTSISVDVNTLHSTYPALIERVEVRLDGVCKRCLREQRSRANREANDGARLQAKR
;
A
#
# COMPACT_ATOMS: atom_id res chain seq x y z
N VAL A 1 -14.98 -10.16 16.83
CA VAL A 1 -13.56 -10.58 16.77
C VAL A 1 -12.77 -9.49 16.09
N GLU A 2 -11.73 -9.00 16.76
CA GLU A 2 -10.92 -7.89 16.27
C GLU A 2 -9.90 -8.42 15.26
N ALA A 3 -10.00 -8.01 14.00
CA ALA A 3 -8.99 -8.32 13.00
C ALA A 3 -7.93 -7.21 13.07
N SER A 4 -6.74 -7.55 13.58
CA SER A 4 -5.58 -6.66 13.58
C SER A 4 -4.82 -6.81 12.26
N ILE A 5 -4.67 -5.70 11.55
CA ILE A 5 -3.81 -5.60 10.37
C ILE A 5 -2.53 -4.90 10.83
N CYS A 6 -1.37 -5.56 10.66
CA CYS A 6 -0.08 -4.94 10.88
C CYS A 6 0.25 -4.04 9.69
N ALA A 7 0.12 -2.73 9.85
CA ALA A 7 0.39 -1.77 8.78
C ALA A 7 1.90 -1.61 8.45
N GLY A 8 2.78 -2.37 9.12
CA GLY A 8 4.23 -2.39 8.87
C GLY A 8 4.99 -1.11 9.24
N ASP A 9 4.29 -0.07 9.68
CA ASP A 9 4.81 1.20 10.17
C ASP A 9 4.73 1.28 11.72
N ARG A 10 4.74 0.12 12.40
CA ARG A 10 4.45 -0.04 13.84
C ARG A 10 3.06 0.46 14.26
N SER A 11 2.17 0.81 13.33
CA SER A 11 0.75 1.03 13.64
C SER A 11 -0.06 -0.26 13.46
N SER A 12 -0.87 -0.57 14.47
CA SER A 12 -1.89 -1.61 14.38
C SER A 12 -3.20 -0.92 14.02
N ARG A 13 -3.82 -1.33 12.92
CA ARG A 13 -5.15 -0.84 12.54
C ARG A 13 -6.16 -1.95 12.77
N TYR A 14 -7.18 -1.66 13.57
CA TYR A 14 -8.24 -2.60 13.91
C TYR A 14 -9.41 -2.38 12.96
N GLY A 15 -9.72 -3.39 12.15
CA GLY A 15 -10.95 -3.45 11.38
C GLY A 15 -12.01 -4.23 12.13
N LEU A 16 -13.21 -3.66 12.27
CA LEU A 16 -14.39 -4.42 12.71
C LEU A 16 -14.76 -5.40 11.59
N ALA A 17 -14.30 -6.64 11.71
CA ALA A 17 -14.65 -7.70 10.77
C ALA A 17 -16.07 -8.18 11.06
N GLN A 18 -16.96 -8.08 10.07
CA GLN A 18 -18.33 -8.63 10.15
C GLN A 18 -18.37 -10.17 10.11
N ASN A 19 -17.25 -10.82 9.75
CA ASN A 19 -17.11 -12.26 9.70
C ASN A 19 -15.81 -12.72 10.40
N PRO A 20 -15.83 -13.86 11.11
CA PRO A 20 -14.68 -14.34 11.87
C PRO A 20 -13.50 -14.82 11.04
N ASN A 21 -13.71 -15.04 9.73
CA ASN A 21 -12.64 -15.45 8.82
C ASN A 21 -12.75 -14.62 7.52
N PRO A 22 -12.33 -13.34 7.53
CA PRO A 22 -12.38 -12.52 6.33
C PRO A 22 -11.45 -13.10 5.26
N PRO A 23 -11.85 -13.10 3.97
CA PRO A 23 -10.99 -13.58 2.90
C PRO A 23 -9.69 -12.77 2.89
N ARG A 24 -8.55 -13.46 2.91
CA ARG A 24 -7.22 -12.86 2.79
C ARG A 24 -7.13 -12.18 1.42
N HIS A 25 -6.92 -10.88 1.41
CA HIS A 25 -6.79 -10.10 0.18
C HIS A 25 -5.57 -9.18 0.28
N PRO A 26 -4.87 -8.90 -0.83
CA PRO A 26 -3.73 -8.02 -0.80
C PRO A 26 -4.11 -6.57 -0.47
N HIS A 27 -3.19 -5.83 0.14
CA HIS A 27 -3.36 -4.40 0.41
C HIS A 27 -2.31 -3.55 -0.30
N PHE A 28 -2.72 -2.38 -0.78
CA PHE A 28 -1.79 -1.32 -1.15
C PHE A 28 -1.67 -0.30 -0.01
N TYR A 29 -0.45 0.09 0.34
CA TYR A 29 -0.15 1.11 1.32
C TYR A 29 0.62 2.28 0.68
N CYS A 30 0.08 3.49 0.80
CA CYS A 30 0.78 4.69 0.33
C CYS A 30 1.79 5.17 1.38
N THR A 31 3.07 5.11 1.06
CA THR A 31 4.17 5.52 1.96
C THR A 31 4.24 7.03 2.19
N ARG A 32 3.48 7.84 1.43
CA ARG A 32 3.46 9.31 1.58
C ARG A 32 2.33 9.83 2.43
N CYS A 33 1.14 9.25 2.33
CA CYS A 33 -0.04 9.72 3.06
C CYS A 33 -0.63 8.69 4.03
N GLY A 34 -0.07 7.47 4.07
CA GLY A 34 -0.52 6.40 4.96
C GLY A 34 -1.88 5.81 4.61
N SER A 35 -2.42 6.09 3.42
CA SER A 35 -3.68 5.50 2.94
C SER A 35 -3.48 4.02 2.64
N MET A 36 -4.46 3.19 3.01
CA MET A 36 -4.48 1.76 2.70
C MET A 36 -5.71 1.44 1.86
N GLU A 37 -5.53 0.62 0.82
CA GLU A 37 -6.59 0.21 -0.10
C GLU A 37 -6.56 -1.31 -0.29
N CYS A 38 -7.74 -1.94 -0.23
CA CYS A 38 -7.89 -3.36 -0.54
C CYS A 38 -7.77 -3.58 -2.04
N LEU A 39 -6.88 -4.47 -2.44
CA LEU A 39 -6.76 -4.90 -3.83
C LEU A 39 -7.67 -6.09 -4.09
N ASN A 40 -8.03 -6.26 -5.36
CA ASN A 40 -8.75 -7.44 -5.80
C ASN A 40 -7.91 -8.69 -5.51
N PRO A 41 -8.44 -9.73 -4.83
CA PRO A 41 -7.72 -10.98 -4.58
C PRO A 41 -7.11 -11.64 -5.83
N THR A 42 -7.71 -11.45 -7.01
CA THR A 42 -7.19 -12.03 -8.26
C THR A 42 -6.10 -11.18 -8.93
N SER A 43 -5.81 -9.99 -8.41
CA SER A 43 -4.77 -9.11 -8.97
C SER A 43 -3.35 -9.60 -8.72
N ILE A 44 -3.16 -10.47 -7.72
CA ILE A 44 -1.87 -11.04 -7.33
C ILE A 44 -2.07 -12.50 -6.99
N SER A 45 -1.42 -13.39 -7.74
CA SER A 45 -1.35 -14.81 -7.42
C SER A 45 -0.14 -15.09 -6.55
N VAL A 46 -0.37 -15.65 -5.37
CA VAL A 46 0.67 -16.26 -4.53
C VAL A 46 0.34 -17.73 -4.39
N ASP A 47 1.25 -18.60 -4.82
CA ASP A 47 1.10 -20.04 -4.66
C ASP A 47 1.50 -20.45 -3.24
N VAL A 48 0.53 -20.32 -2.32
CA VAL A 48 0.69 -20.63 -0.91
C VAL A 48 0.89 -22.15 -0.71
N ASN A 49 0.36 -23.00 -1.59
CA ASN A 49 0.49 -24.45 -1.48
C ASN A 49 1.94 -24.89 -1.71
N THR A 50 2.61 -24.33 -2.72
CA THR A 50 4.03 -24.59 -2.96
C THR A 50 4.90 -24.08 -1.82
N LEU A 51 4.54 -22.96 -1.19
CA LEU A 51 5.24 -22.46 0.00
C LEU A 51 5.11 -23.42 1.19
N HIS A 52 3.93 -23.96 1.45
CA HIS A 52 3.72 -24.94 2.53
C HIS A 52 4.49 -26.25 2.31
N SER A 53 4.70 -26.68 1.07
CA SER A 53 5.38 -27.95 0.77
C SER A 53 6.90 -27.84 0.71
N THR A 54 7.44 -26.66 0.39
CA THR A 54 8.89 -26.46 0.19
C THR A 54 9.58 -25.81 1.37
N TYR A 55 8.85 -25.11 2.23
CA TYR A 55 9.42 -24.41 3.38
C TYR A 55 9.49 -25.33 4.61
N PRO A 56 10.67 -25.53 5.23
CA PRO A 56 10.83 -26.46 6.36
C PRO A 56 10.36 -25.85 7.69
N ALA A 57 9.17 -25.23 7.71
CA ALA A 57 8.55 -24.71 8.92
C ALA A 57 7.01 -24.61 8.76
N LEU A 58 6.31 -24.50 9.89
CA LEU A 58 4.88 -24.25 9.92
C LEU A 58 4.58 -22.79 9.54
N ILE A 59 3.86 -22.58 8.44
CA ILE A 59 3.39 -21.27 8.02
C ILE A 59 1.99 -21.04 8.61
N GLU A 60 1.88 -20.17 9.62
CA GLU A 60 0.58 -19.85 10.26
C GLU A 60 -0.19 -18.75 9.53
N ARG A 61 0.52 -17.85 8.83
CA ARG A 61 -0.07 -16.65 8.22
C ARG A 61 0.70 -16.19 7.00
N VAL A 62 -0.02 -15.87 5.92
CA VAL A 62 0.49 -15.20 4.72
C VAL A 62 -0.27 -13.89 4.52
N GLU A 63 0.48 -12.80 4.34
CA GLU A 63 -0.01 -11.45 4.05
C GLU A 63 0.75 -10.87 2.87
N VAL A 64 0.02 -10.27 1.92
CA VAL A 64 0.58 -9.63 0.73
C VAL A 64 0.29 -8.15 0.80
N ARG A 65 1.34 -7.33 0.88
CA ARG A 65 1.24 -5.87 0.92
C ARG A 65 2.14 -5.23 -0.12
N LEU A 66 1.62 -4.23 -0.84
CA LEU A 66 2.34 -3.42 -1.80
C LEU A 66 2.52 -2.02 -1.24
N ASP A 67 3.77 -1.60 -1.09
CA ASP A 67 4.12 -0.27 -0.60
C ASP A 67 4.47 0.62 -1.80
N GLY A 68 3.83 1.79 -1.91
CA GLY A 68 4.03 2.69 -3.04
C GLY A 68 3.49 4.10 -2.83
N VAL A 69 3.30 4.85 -3.92
CA VAL A 69 2.73 6.21 -3.89
C VAL A 69 1.41 6.27 -4.64
N CYS A 70 0.33 6.66 -3.96
CA CYS A 70 -1.00 6.71 -4.57
C CYS A 70 -1.10 7.80 -5.65
N LYS A 71 -2.10 7.67 -6.54
CA LYS A 71 -2.35 8.62 -7.65
C LYS A 71 -2.49 10.06 -7.17
N ARG A 72 -3.11 10.28 -6.00
CA ARG A 72 -3.26 11.62 -5.41
C ARG A 72 -1.90 12.23 -5.07
N CYS A 73 -1.05 11.49 -4.36
CA CYS A 73 0.28 11.97 -3.99
C CYS A 73 1.19 12.18 -5.21
N LEU A 74 1.07 11.34 -6.25
CA LEU A 74 1.79 11.55 -7.52
C LEU A 74 1.36 12.84 -8.23
N ARG A 75 0.04 13.14 -8.24
CA ARG A 75 -0.48 14.40 -8.80
C ARG A 75 0.00 15.61 -8.01
N GLU A 76 -0.02 15.54 -6.68
CA GLU A 76 0.48 16.61 -5.81
C GLU A 76 1.97 16.88 -6.04
N GLN A 77 2.80 15.85 -6.19
CA GLN A 77 4.23 15.99 -6.53
C GLN A 77 4.42 16.70 -7.86
N ARG A 78 3.74 16.23 -8.91
CA ARG A 78 3.84 16.83 -10.25
C ARG A 78 3.41 18.30 -10.25
N SER A 79 2.38 18.63 -9.48
CA SER A 79 1.87 20.00 -9.36
C SER A 79 2.89 20.94 -8.72
N ARG A 80 3.62 20.48 -7.69
CA ARG A 80 4.69 21.25 -7.04
C ARG A 80 5.86 21.46 -7.99
N ALA A 81 6.33 20.40 -8.64
CA ALA A 81 7.42 20.48 -9.61
C ALA A 81 7.10 21.46 -10.77
N ASN A 82 5.87 21.44 -11.28
CA ASN A 82 5.46 22.38 -12.33
C ASN A 82 5.43 23.85 -11.86
N ARG A 83 5.05 24.12 -10.60
CA ARG A 83 5.06 25.47 -10.04
C ARG A 83 6.48 26.00 -9.90
N GLU A 84 7.38 25.19 -9.35
CA GLU A 84 8.80 25.53 -9.20
C GLU A 84 9.45 25.83 -10.56
N ALA A 85 9.18 25.00 -11.59
CA ALA A 85 9.67 25.24 -12.94
C ALA A 85 9.11 26.54 -13.55
N ASN A 86 7.82 26.83 -13.34
CA ASN A 86 7.19 28.04 -13.88
C ASN A 86 7.67 29.32 -13.18
N ASP A 87 7.87 29.27 -11.87
CA ASP A 87 8.42 30.39 -11.10
C ASP A 87 9.86 30.69 -11.53
N GLY A 88 10.69 29.65 -11.72
CA GLY A 88 12.05 29.80 -12.26
C GLY A 88 12.08 30.43 -13.65
N ALA A 89 11.23 29.97 -14.57
CA ALA A 89 11.13 30.54 -15.92
C ALA A 89 10.70 32.02 -15.89
N ARG A 90 9.78 32.38 -14.99
CA ARG A 90 9.30 33.76 -14.83
C ARG A 90 10.36 34.71 -14.26
N LEU A 91 11.25 34.22 -13.39
CA LEU A 91 12.40 34.99 -12.89
C LEU A 91 13.47 35.21 -13.98
N GLN A 92 13.62 34.26 -14.90
CA GLN A 92 14.62 34.32 -15.97
C GLN A 92 14.17 35.20 -17.16
N ALA A 93 12.88 35.24 -17.46
CA ALA A 93 12.30 36.08 -18.52
C ALA A 93 12.17 37.58 -18.17
N LYS A 94 12.51 37.97 -16.93
CA LYS A 94 12.52 39.37 -16.45
C LYS A 94 13.91 40.02 -16.50
N ARG A 95 14.88 39.36 -17.11
CA ARG A 95 16.25 39.84 -17.31
C ARG A 95 16.48 40.29 -18.74
#